data_AF-A0A1H4BBM9-F1
#
_entry.id   AF-A0A1H4BBM9-F1
#
_cell.length_a   1.000
_cell.length_b   1.000
_cell.length_c   1.000
_cell.angle_alpha   90.00
_cell.angle_beta   90.00
_cell.angle_gamma   90.00
#
_symmetry.space_group_name_H-M   'P 1'
#
loop_
_entity.id
_entity.type
_entity.pdbx_description
1 polymer ?
#
loop_
_entity_poly.entity_id
_entity_poly.type
_entity_poly.pdbx_seq_one_letter_code
_entity_poly.pdbx_strand_id
1 'polypeptide(L)'
;MRSKLQVTGVKMTTLTHQKAQLLKETARGQEILRTPVDELPVLLRTMEQTLQEQVAMVEGIDGNEKSQLLTALLEDHLYWEFGYFVLFLKWRENNRAKAGFPAPTDVKN
;
A
#
# COMPACT_ATOMS: atom_id res chain seq x y z
N MET A 1 -3.43 -27.42 23.21
CA MET A 1 -2.33 -27.32 22.23
C MET A 1 -2.85 -26.58 21.01
N ARG A 2 -2.44 -25.32 20.79
CA ARG A 2 -2.74 -24.61 19.54
C ARG A 2 -1.64 -24.97 18.55
N SER A 3 -1.98 -25.77 17.54
CA SER A 3 -1.12 -26.01 16.39
C SER A 3 -0.76 -24.65 15.80
N LYS A 4 0.53 -24.31 15.83
CA LYS A 4 1.08 -23.26 14.97
C LYS A 4 0.94 -23.79 13.54
N LEU A 5 -0.18 -23.49 12.89
CA LEU A 5 -0.31 -23.62 11.44
C LEU A 5 0.81 -22.76 10.85
N GLN A 6 1.93 -23.39 10.49
CA GLN A 6 2.87 -22.80 9.57
C GLN A 6 2.12 -22.63 8.26
N VAL A 7 1.66 -21.40 7.99
CA VAL A 7 1.19 -21.01 6.66
C VAL A 7 2.43 -20.99 5.77
N THR A 8 2.88 -22.17 5.33
CA THR A 8 3.73 -22.29 4.15
C THR A 8 2.83 -21.93 2.97
N GLY A 9 2.98 -20.73 2.42
CA GLY A 9 2.13 -20.33 1.31
C GLY A 9 2.60 -19.10 0.54
N VAL A 10 2.73 -17.94 1.18
CA VAL A 10 3.02 -16.72 0.44
C VAL A 10 3.91 -15.79 1.24
N LYS A 11 5.03 -15.35 0.66
CA LYS A 11 5.92 -14.38 1.30
C LYS A 11 5.29 -13.00 1.22
N MET A 12 5.23 -12.31 2.36
CA MET A 12 4.94 -10.87 2.40
C MET A 12 5.93 -10.14 1.49
N THR A 13 5.43 -9.54 0.42
CA THR A 13 6.22 -8.66 -0.44
C THR A 13 6.32 -7.30 0.21
N THR A 14 7.55 -6.85 0.46
CA THR A 14 7.82 -5.50 0.98
C THR A 14 7.69 -4.45 -0.12
N LEU A 15 7.16 -3.26 0.21
CA LEU A 15 7.25 -2.10 -0.67
C LEU A 15 8.71 -1.63 -0.85
N THR A 16 9.41 -2.18 -1.84
CA THR A 16 10.73 -1.70 -2.26
C THR A 16 10.61 -0.44 -3.13
N HIS A 17 11.71 0.29 -3.34
CA HIS A 17 11.72 1.43 -4.27
C HIS A 17 11.27 1.02 -5.69
N GLN A 18 11.79 -0.09 -6.21
CA GLN A 18 11.41 -0.62 -7.52
C GLN A 18 9.92 -0.97 -7.56
N LYS A 19 9.40 -1.62 -6.51
CA LYS A 19 7.97 -1.96 -6.43
C LYS A 19 7.11 -0.70 -6.38
N ALA A 20 7.52 0.33 -5.64
CA ALA A 20 6.83 1.61 -5.62
C ALA A 20 6.80 2.27 -7.01
N GLN A 21 7.89 2.21 -7.79
CA GLN A 21 7.87 2.72 -9.17
C GLN A 21 6.87 1.96 -10.05
N LEU A 22 6.84 0.62 -9.95
CA LEU A 22 5.86 -0.18 -10.68
C LEU A 22 4.41 0.14 -10.27
N LEU A 23 4.14 0.28 -8.97
CA LEU A 23 2.80 0.60 -8.48
C LEU A 23 2.33 1.96 -8.97
N LYS A 24 3.23 2.97 -9.05
CA LYS A 24 2.90 4.30 -9.60
C LYS A 24 2.37 4.22 -11.03
N GLU A 25 2.80 3.26 -11.84
CA GLU A 25 2.40 3.15 -13.24
C GLU A 25 1.01 2.51 -13.41
N THR A 26 0.48 1.88 -12.37
CA THR A 26 -0.85 1.24 -12.40
C THR A 26 -1.98 2.26 -12.24
N ALA A 27 -3.18 1.92 -12.72
CA ALA A 27 -4.37 2.75 -12.56
C ALA A 27 -4.67 3.05 -11.08
N ARG A 28 -4.66 2.02 -10.22
CA ARG A 28 -4.89 2.17 -8.77
C ARG A 28 -3.80 3.00 -8.08
N GLY A 29 -2.54 2.83 -8.49
CA GLY A 29 -1.46 3.68 -7.97
C GLY A 29 -1.61 5.14 -8.39
N GLN A 30 -2.08 5.40 -9.61
CA GLN A 30 -2.41 6.75 -10.09
C GLN A 30 -3.56 7.37 -9.30
N GLU A 31 -4.59 6.59 -8.93
CA GLU A 31 -5.68 7.07 -8.06
C GLU A 31 -5.13 7.51 -6.69
N ILE A 32 -4.28 6.70 -6.06
CA ILE A 32 -3.62 7.04 -4.79
C ILE A 32 -2.75 8.31 -4.94
N LEU A 33 -1.97 8.42 -6.01
CA LEU A 33 -1.12 9.60 -6.28
C LEU A 33 -1.94 10.88 -6.49
N ARG A 34 -3.09 10.78 -7.15
CA ARG A 34 -3.98 11.92 -7.45
C ARG A 34 -4.85 12.31 -6.26
N THR A 35 -5.03 11.41 -5.30
CA THR A 35 -5.79 11.70 -4.09
C THR A 35 -5.18 12.90 -3.34
N PRO A 36 -5.99 13.92 -2.99
CA PRO A 36 -5.56 15.05 -2.17
C PRO A 36 -4.99 14.60 -0.82
N VAL A 37 -4.06 15.39 -0.27
CA VAL A 37 -3.34 15.03 0.96
C VAL A 37 -4.25 14.91 2.18
N ASP A 38 -5.32 15.70 2.21
CA ASP A 38 -6.36 15.77 3.23
C ASP A 38 -7.38 14.63 3.12
N GLU A 39 -7.58 14.09 1.91
CA GLU A 39 -8.47 12.95 1.64
C GLU A 39 -7.75 11.59 1.78
N LEU A 40 -6.43 11.56 1.59
CA LEU A 40 -5.61 10.33 1.70
C LEU A 40 -5.81 9.55 3.01
N PRO A 41 -5.89 10.19 4.20
CA PRO A 41 -6.14 9.46 5.44
C PRO A 41 -7.49 8.73 5.46
N VAL A 42 -8.51 9.26 4.78
CA VAL A 42 -9.81 8.58 4.66
C VAL A 42 -9.67 7.36 3.76
N LEU A 43 -9.06 7.54 2.58
CA LEU A 43 -8.81 6.44 1.64
C LEU A 43 -8.03 5.30 2.31
N LEU A 44 -6.98 5.61 3.05
CA LEU A 44 -6.14 4.62 3.74
C LEU A 44 -6.91 3.82 4.80
N ARG A 45 -7.82 4.47 5.54
CA ARG A 45 -8.69 3.79 6.51
C ARG A 45 -9.68 2.84 5.81
N THR A 46 -10.25 3.27 4.69
CA THR A 46 -11.14 2.40 3.91
C THR A 46 -10.39 1.19 3.37
N MET A 47 -9.18 1.38 2.83
CA MET A 47 -8.33 0.27 2.37
C MET A 47 -7.95 -0.68 3.50
N GLU A 48 -7.61 -0.16 4.68
CA GLU A 48 -7.31 -0.97 5.87
C GLU A 48 -8.53 -1.81 6.30
N GLN A 49 -9.71 -1.19 6.34
CA GLN A 49 -10.94 -1.90 6.69
C GLN A 49 -11.24 -3.02 5.68
N THR A 50 -11.14 -2.74 4.39
CA THR A 50 -11.32 -3.76 3.35
C THR A 50 -10.32 -4.90 3.50
N LEU A 51 -9.04 -4.61 3.80
CA LEU A 51 -8.05 -5.64 4.07
C LEU A 51 -8.43 -6.51 5.27
N GLN A 52 -8.88 -5.90 6.37
CA GLN A 52 -9.32 -6.65 7.56
C GLN A 52 -10.52 -7.56 7.25
N GLU A 53 -11.50 -7.06 6.49
CA GLU A 53 -12.66 -7.84 6.05
C GLU A 53 -12.23 -9.02 5.15
N GLN A 54 -11.32 -8.78 4.20
CA GLN A 54 -10.78 -9.84 3.34
C GLN A 54 -9.99 -10.89 4.12
N VAL A 55 -9.17 -10.48 5.11
CA VAL A 55 -8.44 -11.43 5.97
C VAL A 55 -9.44 -12.36 6.68
N ALA A 56 -10.49 -11.79 7.28
CA ALA A 56 -11.52 -12.56 7.98
C ALA A 56 -12.25 -13.54 7.05
N MET A 57 -12.49 -13.17 5.78
CA MET A 57 -13.07 -14.08 4.78
C MET A 57 -12.14 -15.25 4.46
N VAL A 58 -10.85 -14.99 4.31
CA VAL A 58 -9.85 -16.01 3.94
C VAL A 58 -9.58 -17.00 5.06
N GLU A 59 -9.77 -16.62 6.32
CA GLU A 59 -9.64 -17.55 7.45
C GLU A 59 -10.58 -18.74 7.37
N GLY A 60 -11.79 -18.56 6.81
CA GLY A 60 -12.80 -19.62 6.65
C GLY A 60 -12.67 -20.48 5.40
N ILE A 61 -11.67 -20.24 4.55
CA ILE A 61 -11.49 -20.91 3.25
C ILE A 61 -10.26 -21.82 3.30
N ASP A 62 -10.37 -23.01 2.72
CA ASP A 62 -9.30 -24.00 2.65
C ASP A 62 -8.94 -24.38 1.21
N GLY A 63 -7.75 -24.96 1.02
CA GLY A 63 -7.28 -25.44 -0.28
C GLY A 63 -6.76 -24.35 -1.22
N ASN A 64 -6.79 -24.61 -2.53
CA ASN A 64 -6.19 -23.74 -3.56
C ASN A 64 -6.82 -22.35 -3.62
N GLU A 65 -8.11 -22.24 -3.29
CA GLU A 65 -8.84 -20.97 -3.24
C GLU A 65 -8.23 -20.01 -2.21
N LYS A 66 -7.85 -20.53 -1.03
CA LYS A 66 -7.17 -19.76 0.01
C LYS A 66 -5.88 -19.12 -0.51
N SER A 67 -5.08 -19.88 -1.28
CA SER A 67 -3.81 -19.39 -1.81
C SER A 67 -3.99 -18.24 -2.82
N GLN A 68 -5.01 -18.32 -3.67
CA GLN A 68 -5.32 -17.24 -4.63
C GLN A 68 -5.80 -15.98 -3.91
N LEU A 69 -6.68 -16.14 -2.92
CA LEU A 69 -7.18 -15.01 -2.13
C LEU A 69 -6.06 -14.36 -1.29
N LEU A 70 -5.17 -15.15 -0.68
CA LEU A 70 -3.99 -14.62 0.01
C LEU A 70 -3.07 -13.83 -0.92
N THR A 71 -2.95 -14.24 -2.19
CA THR A 71 -2.14 -13.52 -3.18
C THR A 71 -2.76 -12.17 -3.53
N ALA A 72 -4.08 -12.14 -3.75
CA ALA A 72 -4.81 -10.89 -3.98
C ALA A 72 -4.72 -9.95 -2.77
N LEU A 73 -4.84 -10.48 -1.55
CA LEU A 73 -4.76 -9.72 -0.32
C LEU A 73 -3.37 -9.09 -0.12
N LEU A 74 -2.30 -9.79 -0.49
CA LEU A 74 -0.95 -9.25 -0.45
C LEU A 74 -0.73 -8.13 -1.49
N GLU A 75 -1.37 -8.22 -2.64
CA GLU A 75 -1.37 -7.14 -3.62
C GLU A 75 -2.13 -5.92 -3.07
N ASP A 76 -3.31 -6.11 -2.50
CA ASP A 76 -4.08 -5.04 -1.86
C ASP A 76 -3.30 -4.37 -0.71
N HIS A 77 -2.60 -5.18 0.09
CA HIS A 77 -1.72 -4.69 1.15
C HIS A 77 -0.56 -3.84 0.61
N LEU A 78 0.05 -4.23 -0.52
CA LEU A 78 1.10 -3.42 -1.15
C LEU A 78 0.60 -2.05 -1.60
N TYR A 79 -0.63 -1.95 -2.10
CA TYR A 79 -1.23 -0.64 -2.42
C TYR A 79 -1.49 0.19 -1.18
N TRP A 80 -1.88 -0.45 -0.08
CA TRP A 80 -2.06 0.23 1.20
C TRP A 80 -0.74 0.80 1.76
N GLU A 81 0.34 0.01 1.76
CA GLU A 81 1.69 0.49 2.09
C GLU A 81 2.12 1.64 1.18
N PHE A 82 1.85 1.50 -0.12
CA PHE A 82 2.15 2.54 -1.11
C PHE A 82 1.39 3.83 -0.83
N GLY A 83 0.13 3.76 -0.40
CA GLY A 83 -0.64 4.93 -0.01
C GLY A 83 -0.05 5.67 1.19
N TYR A 84 0.45 4.96 2.21
CA TYR A 84 1.17 5.58 3.33
C TYR A 84 2.48 6.24 2.88
N PHE A 85 3.21 5.59 1.96
CA PHE A 85 4.40 6.19 1.36
C PHE A 85 4.07 7.49 0.62
N VAL A 86 2.99 7.52 -0.18
CA VAL A 86 2.52 8.72 -0.89
C VAL A 86 2.08 9.82 0.09
N LEU A 87 1.35 9.46 1.16
CA LEU A 87 0.96 10.41 2.21
C LEU A 87 2.18 11.07 2.84
N PHE A 88 3.21 10.29 3.18
CA PHE A 88 4.47 10.82 3.70
C PHE A 88 5.15 11.77 2.71
N LEU A 89 5.22 11.42 1.42
CA LEU A 89 5.82 12.27 0.39
C LEU A 89 5.10 13.62 0.27
N LYS A 90 3.77 13.61 0.16
CA LYS A 90 2.93 14.82 0.06
C LYS A 90 3.04 15.67 1.33
N TRP A 91 3.01 15.05 2.50
CA TRP A 91 3.23 15.75 3.77
C TRP A 91 4.60 16.43 3.79
N ARG A 92 5.66 15.72 3.40
CA ARG A 92 7.03 16.26 3.37
C ARG A 92 7.13 17.45 2.41
N GLU A 93 6.54 17.36 1.22
CA GLU A 93 6.51 18.45 0.23
C GLU A 93 5.77 19.68 0.75
N ASN A 94 4.60 19.49 1.35
CA ASN A 94 3.84 20.58 1.98
C ASN A 94 4.61 21.27 3.10
N ASN A 95 5.36 20.52 3.92
CA ASN A 95 6.16 21.10 4.99
C ASN A 95 7.41 21.82 4.46
N ARG A 96 8.06 21.31 3.39
CA ARG A 96 9.17 22.01 2.73
C ARG A 96 8.72 23.34 2.12
N ALA A 97 7.57 23.35 1.46
CA ALA A 97 6.99 24.58 0.90
C ALA A 97 6.70 25.62 2.00
N LYS A 98 6.15 25.20 3.14
CA LYS A 98 5.89 26.08 4.29
C LYS A 98 7.17 26.62 4.94
N ALA A 99 8.25 25.85 4.93
CA ALA A 99 9.54 26.24 5.50
C ALA A 99 10.43 27.06 4.54
N GLY A 100 9.94 27.43 3.34
CA GLY A 100 10.68 28.25 2.39
C GLY A 100 11.87 27.54 1.71
N PHE A 101 11.98 26.22 1.85
CA PHE A 101 13.01 25.45 1.14
C PHE A 101 12.53 25.21 -0.29
N PRO A 102 13.30 25.60 -1.33
CA PRO A 102 12.94 25.29 -2.70
C PRO A 102 12.81 23.78 -2.86
N ALA A 103 11.83 23.36 -3.70
CA ALA A 103 11.80 22.00 -4.23
C ALA A 103 13.19 21.68 -4.80
N PRO A 104 13.69 20.43 -4.69
CA PRO A 104 14.96 20.09 -5.30
C PRO A 104 14.85 20.42 -6.78
N THR A 105 15.56 21.47 -7.20
CA THR A 105 15.68 21.86 -8.60
C THR A 105 16.18 20.65 -9.35
N ASP A 106 15.47 20.26 -10.41
CA ASP A 106 15.93 19.28 -11.38
C ASP A 106 17.39 19.60 -11.71
N VAL A 107 18.29 18.74 -11.24
CA VAL A 107 19.68 18.74 -11.67
C VAL A 107 19.60 18.32 -13.14
N LYS A 108 19.54 19.31 -14.03
CA LYS A 108 19.76 19.08 -15.46
C LYS A 108 21.15 18.51 -15.60
N ASN A 109 21.22 17.24 -16.00
CA ASN A 109 22.42 16.66 -16.60
C ASN A 109 22.80 17.42 -17.86
#